data_AF-A0A9E3FDU8-F1
#
_entry.id   AF-A0A9E3FDU8-F1
#
_cell.length_a   1.000
_cell.length_b   1.000
_cell.length_c   1.000
_cell.angle_alpha   90.00
_cell.angle_beta   90.00
_cell.angle_gamma   90.00
#
_symmetry.space_group_name_H-M   'P 1'
#
loop_
_entity.id
_entity.type
_entity.pdbx_description
1 polymer ?
#
loop_
_entity_poly.entity_id
_entity_poly.type
_entity_poly.pdbx_seq_one_letter_code
_entity_poly.pdbx_strand_id
1 'polypeptide(L)'
;MSLTCLKCGSRFPLSITIDGKKRNLSKRKFCLNCSPFGSLNRKDLTLPQPPPGFRQCGRCHEVLPISQFYPRKGRNDTLPYCASCEQKRAFLQARKFKQMCLDYKGAYCSRCGYDRCPGALDFHHLDASQKELQINKVRSMDFERVKAELDKCIVLCANCHREEHYYE
;
A
#
# COMPACT_ATOMS: atom_id res chain seq x y z
N MET A 1 17.86 -37.28 -27.88
CA MET A 1 16.66 -36.45 -27.63
C MET A 1 17.08 -35.13 -27.01
N SER A 2 16.51 -34.01 -27.46
CA SER A 2 16.77 -32.66 -26.95
C SER A 2 15.47 -32.08 -26.37
N LEU A 3 15.58 -31.21 -25.37
CA LEU A 3 14.47 -30.44 -24.81
C LEU A 3 14.36 -29.08 -25.49
N THR A 4 13.18 -28.47 -25.43
CA THR A 4 12.92 -27.11 -25.93
C THR A 4 12.69 -26.16 -24.75
N CYS A 5 13.38 -25.01 -24.75
CA CYS A 5 13.24 -24.00 -23.72
C CYS A 5 11.89 -23.27 -23.84
N LEU A 6 11.08 -23.22 -22.76
CA LEU A 6 9.79 -22.52 -22.78
C LEU A 6 9.89 -20.99 -22.88
N LYS A 7 11.08 -20.40 -22.63
CA LYS A 7 11.28 -18.93 -22.70
C LYS A 7 11.74 -18.45 -24.09
N CYS A 8 12.76 -19.10 -24.65
CA CYS A 8 13.40 -18.65 -25.90
C CYS A 8 13.26 -19.62 -27.07
N GLY A 9 12.59 -20.77 -26.88
CA GLY A 9 12.43 -21.78 -27.94
C GLY A 9 13.69 -22.56 -28.32
N SER A 10 14.85 -22.26 -27.72
CA SER A 10 16.10 -22.95 -28.07
C SER A 10 16.10 -24.41 -27.61
N ARG A 11 16.72 -25.29 -28.41
CA ARG A 11 16.93 -26.70 -28.03
C ARG A 11 18.14 -26.83 -27.09
N PHE A 12 18.04 -27.69 -26.07
CA PHE A 12 19.13 -27.96 -25.13
C PHE A 12 19.21 -29.45 -24.77
N PRO A 13 20.39 -29.97 -24.36
CA PRO A 13 20.58 -31.40 -24.14
C PRO A 13 19.89 -31.90 -22.86
N LEU A 14 19.61 -33.21 -22.79
CA LEU A 14 19.06 -33.88 -21.60
C LEU A 14 20.06 -34.00 -20.45
N SER A 15 21.36 -33.86 -20.72
CA SER A 15 22.42 -33.84 -19.71
C SER A 15 23.60 -33.00 -20.19
N ILE A 16 24.29 -32.34 -19.26
CA ILE A 16 25.50 -31.56 -19.54
C ILE A 16 26.44 -31.59 -18.34
N THR A 17 27.74 -31.43 -18.57
CA THR A 17 28.73 -31.30 -17.48
C THR A 17 28.81 -29.84 -17.04
N ILE A 18 28.59 -29.57 -15.75
CA ILE A 18 28.71 -28.25 -15.11
C ILE A 18 29.61 -28.44 -13.89
N ASP A 19 30.68 -27.67 -13.77
CA ASP A 19 31.69 -27.76 -12.70
C ASP A 19 32.25 -29.19 -12.53
N GLY A 20 32.61 -29.82 -13.65
CA GLY A 20 33.15 -31.19 -13.68
C GLY A 20 32.15 -32.30 -13.34
N LYS A 21 30.89 -31.98 -13.03
CA LYS A 21 29.85 -32.96 -12.66
C LYS A 21 28.78 -33.06 -13.77
N LYS A 22 28.44 -34.29 -14.15
CA LYS A 22 27.34 -34.55 -15.09
C LYS A 22 25.99 -34.22 -14.42
N ARG A 23 25.25 -33.26 -14.97
CA ARG A 23 23.93 -32.83 -14.51
C ARG A 23 22.85 -33.31 -15.45
N ASN A 24 21.79 -33.89 -14.90
CA ASN A 24 20.59 -34.27 -15.63
C ASN A 24 19.67 -33.05 -15.77
N LEU A 25 19.29 -32.70 -17.00
CA LEU A 25 18.42 -31.58 -17.35
C LEU A 25 17.01 -32.01 -17.78
N SER A 26 16.69 -33.31 -17.80
CA SER A 26 15.41 -33.86 -18.28
C SER A 26 14.16 -33.21 -17.70
N LYS A 27 14.23 -32.73 -16.44
CA LYS A 27 13.12 -32.06 -15.74
C LYS A 27 13.12 -30.54 -15.87
N ARG A 28 14.12 -29.93 -16.53
CA ARG A 28 14.20 -28.47 -16.67
C ARG A 28 13.25 -28.00 -17.76
N LYS A 29 12.55 -26.90 -17.48
CA LYS A 29 11.68 -26.20 -18.43
C LYS A 29 12.44 -25.15 -19.28
N PHE A 30 13.61 -24.73 -18.83
CA PHE A 30 14.38 -23.63 -19.41
C PHE A 30 15.84 -24.03 -19.64
N CYS A 31 16.44 -23.52 -20.72
CA CYS A 31 17.86 -23.68 -21.01
C CYS A 31 18.73 -22.92 -19.98
N LEU A 32 20.01 -23.26 -19.92
CA LEU A 32 20.95 -22.69 -18.95
C LEU A 32 21.24 -21.20 -19.17
N ASN A 33 21.03 -20.67 -20.37
CA ASN A 33 21.13 -19.23 -20.63
C ASN A 33 19.93 -18.46 -20.06
N CYS A 34 18.72 -19.03 -20.17
CA CYS A 34 17.49 -18.40 -19.66
C CYS A 34 17.29 -18.56 -18.16
N SER A 35 17.80 -19.67 -17.61
CA SER A 35 17.71 -20.06 -16.21
C SER A 35 19.05 -20.75 -15.87
N PRO A 36 20.04 -19.99 -15.35
CA PRO A 36 21.34 -20.56 -14.99
C PRO A 36 21.23 -21.72 -13.99
N PHE A 37 22.25 -22.58 -13.97
CA PHE A 37 22.31 -23.65 -12.99
C PHE A 37 22.53 -23.05 -11.59
N GLY A 38 21.80 -23.56 -10.58
CA GLY A 38 21.86 -23.04 -9.21
C GLY A 38 21.14 -21.70 -8.96
N SER A 39 20.61 -21.03 -9.99
CA SER A 39 19.83 -19.80 -9.78
C SER A 39 18.44 -20.10 -9.22
N LEU A 40 18.02 -19.33 -8.21
CA LEU A 40 16.65 -19.34 -7.71
C LEU A 40 15.77 -18.48 -8.62
N ASN A 41 14.97 -19.13 -9.46
CA ASN A 41 14.00 -18.43 -10.30
C ASN A 41 12.70 -18.26 -9.53
N ARG A 42 12.59 -17.17 -8.75
CA ARG A 42 11.37 -16.83 -8.00
C ARG A 42 10.26 -16.22 -8.87
N LYS A 43 10.53 -15.99 -10.16
CA LYS A 43 9.61 -15.39 -11.13
C LYS A 43 9.33 -16.37 -12.25
N ASP A 44 8.14 -16.27 -12.83
CA ASP A 44 7.82 -17.02 -14.04
C ASP A 44 8.59 -16.45 -15.24
N LEU A 45 9.49 -17.26 -15.79
CA LEU A 45 10.35 -16.89 -16.91
C LEU A 45 9.62 -16.91 -18.26
N THR A 46 8.40 -17.44 -18.34
CA THR A 46 7.59 -17.39 -19.56
C THR A 46 6.82 -16.08 -19.71
N LEU A 47 6.68 -15.30 -18.64
CA LEU A 47 5.97 -14.03 -18.66
C LEU A 47 6.92 -12.85 -18.99
N PRO A 48 6.45 -11.84 -19.76
CA PRO A 48 7.18 -10.60 -19.96
C PRO A 48 7.60 -9.98 -18.63
N GLN A 49 8.88 -9.67 -18.49
CA GLN A 49 9.40 -9.00 -17.31
C GLN A 49 9.45 -7.49 -17.56
N PRO A 50 9.19 -6.65 -16.55
CA PRO A 50 9.43 -5.22 -16.67
C PRO A 50 10.87 -4.92 -17.12
N PRO A 51 11.09 -3.89 -17.95
CA PRO A 51 12.43 -3.49 -18.35
C PRO A 51 13.28 -3.08 -17.14
N PRO A 52 14.62 -3.10 -17.25
CA PRO A 52 15.50 -2.63 -16.17
C PRO A 52 15.12 -1.22 -15.71
N GLY A 53 15.05 -1.00 -14.40
CA GLY A 53 14.61 0.28 -13.82
C GLY A 53 13.09 0.44 -13.68
N PHE A 54 12.29 -0.52 -14.16
CA PHE A 54 10.84 -0.52 -14.05
C PHE A 54 10.33 -1.71 -13.24
N ARG A 55 9.09 -1.58 -12.74
CA ARG A 55 8.39 -2.61 -11.98
C ARG A 55 6.90 -2.55 -12.27
N GLN A 56 6.26 -3.71 -12.28
CA GLN A 56 4.80 -3.81 -12.30
C GLN A 56 4.21 -3.61 -10.90
N CYS A 57 3.25 -2.71 -10.77
CA CYS A 57 2.50 -2.52 -9.52
C CYS A 57 1.59 -3.71 -9.22
N GLY A 58 1.71 -4.30 -8.03
CA GLY A 58 0.87 -5.43 -7.60
C GLY A 58 -0.60 -5.10 -7.31
N ARG A 59 -1.05 -3.85 -7.53
CA ARG A 59 -2.44 -3.42 -7.32
C ARG A 59 -3.11 -2.94 -8.60
N CYS A 60 -2.45 -2.06 -9.36
CA CYS A 60 -3.00 -1.54 -10.62
C CYS A 60 -2.41 -2.21 -11.85
N HIS A 61 -1.43 -3.10 -11.70
CA HIS A 61 -0.78 -3.86 -12.78
C HIS A 61 -0.04 -3.02 -13.84
N GLU A 62 0.04 -1.70 -13.67
CA GLU A 62 0.86 -0.81 -14.49
C GLU A 62 2.36 -1.04 -14.29
N VAL A 63 3.12 -0.95 -15.40
CA VAL A 63 4.58 -0.99 -15.39
C VAL A 63 5.13 0.44 -15.28
N LEU A 64 5.75 0.76 -14.15
CA LEU A 64 6.17 2.12 -13.80
C LEU A 64 7.66 2.13 -13.40
N PRO A 65 8.34 3.29 -13.51
CA PRO A 65 9.70 3.44 -13.00
C PRO A 65 9.78 3.07 -11.51
N ILE A 66 10.88 2.46 -11.06
CA ILE A 66 11.09 2.09 -9.65
C ILE A 66 10.97 3.32 -8.72
N SER A 67 11.29 4.52 -9.21
CA SER A 67 11.11 5.79 -8.47
C SER A 67 9.66 6.11 -8.11
N GLN A 68 8.68 5.52 -8.79
CA GLN A 68 7.26 5.65 -8.47
C GLN A 68 6.80 4.69 -7.37
N PHE A 69 7.72 4.05 -6.65
CA PHE A 69 7.43 3.13 -5.55
C PHE A 69 8.19 3.57 -4.30
N TYR A 70 7.50 3.67 -3.15
CA TYR A 70 8.16 4.10 -1.92
C TYR A 70 9.20 3.09 -1.42
N PRO A 71 10.36 3.54 -0.94
CA PRO A 71 11.36 2.67 -0.33
C PRO A 71 10.83 2.08 0.98
N ARG A 72 11.21 0.83 1.28
CA ARG A 72 10.89 0.21 2.58
C ARG A 72 11.94 0.63 3.61
N LYS A 73 11.47 1.13 4.76
CA LYS A 73 12.35 1.53 5.87
C LYS A 73 13.21 0.33 6.31
N GLY A 74 14.52 0.54 6.37
CA GLY A 74 15.49 -0.48 6.78
C GLY A 74 15.76 -1.59 5.76
N ARG A 75 15.33 -1.45 4.50
CA ARG A 75 15.59 -2.41 3.43
C ARG A 75 16.04 -1.71 2.15
N ASN A 76 16.89 -2.37 1.36
CA ASN A 76 17.33 -1.89 0.05
C ASN A 76 16.34 -2.30 -1.07
N ASP A 77 15.05 -2.07 -0.85
CA ASP A 77 14.00 -2.37 -1.82
C ASP A 77 12.78 -1.44 -1.67
N THR A 78 11.90 -1.46 -2.66
CA THR A 78 10.68 -0.64 -2.69
C THR A 78 9.43 -1.48 -2.45
N LEU A 79 8.35 -0.83 -2.02
CA LEU A 79 7.02 -1.42 -1.91
C LEU A 79 6.58 -2.09 -3.24
N PRO A 80 5.69 -3.11 -3.17
CA PRO A 80 5.17 -3.76 -4.37
C PRO A 80 4.10 -2.93 -5.10
N TYR A 81 3.65 -1.84 -4.47
CA TYR A 81 2.58 -0.98 -4.97
C TYR A 81 3.13 0.41 -5.28
N CYS A 82 2.66 1.01 -6.38
CA CYS A 82 3.07 2.34 -6.78
C CYS A 82 2.56 3.41 -5.81
N ALA A 83 3.19 4.59 -5.86
CA ALA A 83 2.91 5.71 -4.98
C ALA A 83 1.44 6.17 -5.07
N SER A 84 0.85 6.19 -6.27
CA SER A 84 -0.55 6.57 -6.46
C SER A 84 -1.51 5.57 -5.79
N CYS A 85 -1.25 4.27 -5.94
CA CYS A 85 -2.02 3.21 -5.28
C CYS A 85 -1.92 3.33 -3.76
N GLU A 86 -0.73 3.59 -3.22
CA GLU A 86 -0.53 3.72 -1.77
C GLU A 86 -1.18 4.99 -1.21
N GLN A 87 -1.09 6.12 -1.92
CA GLN A 87 -1.81 7.35 -1.55
C GLN A 87 -3.32 7.13 -1.55
N LYS A 88 -3.87 6.49 -2.60
CA LYS A 88 -5.30 6.16 -2.67
C LYS A 88 -5.72 5.25 -1.51
N ARG A 89 -4.92 4.24 -1.16
CA ARG A 89 -5.21 3.37 -0.01
C ARG A 89 -5.19 4.15 1.30
N ALA A 90 -4.17 4.96 1.54
CA ALA A 90 -4.06 5.76 2.76
C ALA A 90 -5.23 6.73 2.91
N PHE A 91 -5.63 7.37 1.81
CA PHE A 91 -6.80 8.25 1.75
C PHE A 91 -8.11 7.52 2.07
N LEU A 92 -8.34 6.35 1.47
CA LEU A 92 -9.52 5.54 1.74
C LEU A 92 -9.54 5.03 3.18
N GLN A 93 -8.39 4.66 3.75
CA GLN A 93 -8.27 4.26 5.16
C GLN A 93 -8.61 5.42 6.10
N ALA A 94 -8.05 6.61 5.84
CA ALA A 94 -8.36 7.81 6.64
C ALA A 94 -9.85 8.18 6.58
N ARG A 95 -10.48 8.09 5.40
CA ARG A 95 -11.93 8.31 5.25
C ARG A 95 -12.77 7.31 6.03
N LYS A 96 -12.45 6.02 5.94
CA LYS A 96 -13.14 4.97 6.71
C LYS A 96 -13.01 5.21 8.20
N PHE A 97 -11.80 5.54 8.66
CA PHE A 97 -11.53 5.83 10.06
C PHE A 97 -12.30 7.07 10.54
N LYS A 98 -12.28 8.17 9.77
CA LYS A 98 -13.07 9.37 10.08
C LYS A 98 -14.57 9.06 10.16
N GLN A 99 -15.10 8.25 9.25
CA GLN A 99 -16.50 7.82 9.30
C GLN A 99 -16.81 7.06 10.60
N MET A 100 -15.98 6.08 10.98
CA MET A 100 -16.17 5.35 12.24
C MET A 100 -16.18 6.29 13.47
N CYS A 101 -15.30 7.29 13.50
CA CYS A 101 -15.29 8.29 14.57
C CYS A 101 -16.55 9.17 14.57
N LEU A 102 -17.05 9.52 13.38
CA LEU A 102 -18.28 10.31 13.24
C LEU A 102 -19.50 9.50 13.67
N ASP A 103 -19.59 8.22 13.26
CA ASP A 103 -20.68 7.31 13.63
C ASP A 103 -20.78 7.18 15.16
N TYR A 104 -19.64 7.10 15.84
CA TYR A 104 -19.58 7.11 17.30
C TYR A 104 -20.11 8.40 17.94
N LYS A 105 -19.87 9.56 17.29
CA LYS A 105 -20.30 10.88 17.78
C LYS A 105 -21.65 11.35 17.22
N GLY A 106 -22.32 10.53 16.43
CA GLY A 106 -23.64 10.82 15.83
C GLY A 106 -23.62 11.38 14.40
N ALA A 107 -22.45 11.74 13.87
CA ALA A 107 -22.27 12.17 12.47
C ALA A 107 -23.04 13.45 12.03
N TYR A 108 -23.25 14.40 12.94
CA TYR A 108 -23.83 15.72 12.63
C TYR A 108 -23.11 16.85 13.38
N CYS A 109 -23.24 18.07 12.89
CA CYS A 109 -22.75 19.27 13.58
C CYS A 109 -23.60 19.57 14.82
N SER A 110 -22.99 19.56 15.99
CA SER A 110 -23.67 19.81 17.27
C SER A 110 -24.22 21.25 17.41
N ARG A 111 -23.74 22.20 16.59
CA ARG A 111 -24.16 23.61 16.63
C ARG A 111 -25.28 23.97 15.65
N CYS A 112 -25.23 23.46 14.42
CA CYS A 112 -26.20 23.83 13.37
C CYS A 112 -26.94 22.64 12.73
N GLY A 113 -26.68 21.41 13.17
CA GLY A 113 -27.35 20.20 12.68
C GLY A 113 -26.89 19.70 11.31
N TYR A 114 -25.90 20.32 10.67
CA TYR A 114 -25.40 19.86 9.36
C TYR A 114 -24.89 18.41 9.41
N ASP A 115 -25.39 17.55 8.52
CA ASP A 115 -25.10 16.11 8.46
C ASP A 115 -24.86 15.58 7.03
N ARG A 116 -24.90 16.46 6.01
CA ARG A 116 -24.92 16.05 4.59
C ARG A 116 -23.60 15.49 4.06
N CYS A 117 -22.47 15.91 4.62
CA CYS A 117 -21.15 15.51 4.15
C CYS A 117 -20.19 15.27 5.32
N PRO A 118 -19.79 14.01 5.57
CA PRO A 118 -18.78 13.67 6.59
C PRO A 118 -17.45 14.40 6.41
N GLY A 119 -17.10 14.73 5.16
CA GLY A 119 -15.88 15.47 4.84
C GLY A 119 -15.89 16.90 5.37
N ALA A 120 -17.07 17.49 5.60
CA ALA A 120 -17.25 18.84 6.11
C ALA A 120 -17.48 18.90 7.63
N LEU A 121 -17.39 17.77 8.34
CA LEU A 121 -17.48 17.67 9.79
C LEU A 121 -16.09 17.49 10.40
N ASP A 122 -15.76 18.22 11.46
CA ASP A 122 -14.48 18.14 12.15
C ASP A 122 -14.69 17.99 13.66
N PHE A 123 -13.71 17.35 14.33
CA PHE A 123 -13.71 17.16 15.78
C PHE A 123 -13.04 18.35 16.45
N HIS A 124 -13.82 19.11 17.22
CA HIS A 124 -13.38 20.23 18.02
C HIS A 124 -13.21 19.79 19.47
N HIS A 125 -12.10 20.14 20.11
CA HIS A 125 -11.88 19.78 21.52
C HIS A 125 -12.51 20.86 22.39
N LEU A 126 -13.30 20.48 23.40
CA LEU A 126 -13.93 21.44 24.30
C LEU A 126 -12.91 22.17 25.19
N ASP A 127 -11.80 21.51 25.49
CA ASP A 127 -10.65 22.09 26.19
C ASP A 127 -9.37 21.66 25.46
N ALA A 128 -8.69 22.63 24.84
CA ALA A 128 -7.46 22.38 24.12
C ALA A 128 -6.30 21.89 25.01
N SER A 129 -6.34 22.14 26.32
CA SER A 129 -5.32 21.69 27.28
C SER A 129 -5.42 20.20 27.61
N GLN A 130 -6.60 19.60 27.43
CA GLN A 130 -6.87 18.18 27.71
C GLN A 130 -6.63 17.26 26.50
N LYS A 131 -6.14 17.84 25.40
CA LYS A 131 -5.89 17.17 24.14
C LYS A 131 -4.60 16.37 24.17
N GLU A 132 -4.72 15.06 23.99
CA GLU A 132 -3.59 14.14 23.86
C GLU A 132 -3.34 13.75 22.41
N LEU A 133 -4.38 13.78 21.56
CA LEU A 133 -4.33 13.32 20.18
C LEU A 133 -4.96 14.33 19.22
N GLN A 134 -4.27 14.58 18.12
CA GLN A 134 -4.88 15.30 17.00
C GLN A 134 -5.73 14.33 16.19
N ILE A 135 -7.02 14.16 16.54
CA ILE A 135 -7.95 13.22 15.88
C ILE A 135 -7.91 13.35 14.35
N ASN A 136 -7.87 14.58 13.83
CA ASN A 136 -7.78 14.86 12.39
C ASN A 136 -6.49 14.34 11.70
N LYS A 137 -5.43 14.06 12.48
CA LYS A 137 -4.18 13.46 11.98
C LYS A 137 -4.12 11.95 12.17
N VAL A 138 -5.04 11.36 12.94
CA VAL A 138 -5.09 9.91 13.15
C VAL A 138 -5.69 9.24 11.91
N ARG A 139 -4.92 8.35 11.29
CA ARG A 139 -5.32 7.64 10.05
C ARG A 139 -5.59 6.16 10.27
N SER A 140 -4.97 5.59 11.29
CA SER A 140 -5.05 4.17 11.65
C SER A 140 -4.48 4.00 13.06
N MET A 141 -5.34 4.07 14.06
CA MET A 141 -5.02 3.79 15.46
C MET A 141 -6.07 2.86 16.03
N ASP A 142 -5.73 2.19 17.12
CA ASP A 142 -6.70 1.46 17.91
C ASP A 142 -7.88 2.34 18.30
N PHE A 143 -9.09 1.85 18.02
CA PHE A 143 -10.31 2.63 18.13
C PHE A 143 -10.61 3.00 19.59
N GLU A 144 -10.32 2.11 20.53
CA GLU A 144 -10.54 2.36 21.97
C GLU A 144 -9.71 3.55 22.48
N ARG A 145 -8.45 3.67 22.03
CA ARG A 145 -7.61 4.83 22.36
C ARG A 145 -8.16 6.13 21.78
N VAL A 146 -8.77 6.06 20.59
CA VAL A 146 -9.35 7.22 19.93
C VAL A 146 -10.70 7.61 20.56
N LYS A 147 -11.47 6.63 21.03
CA LYS A 147 -12.74 6.83 21.72
C LYS A 147 -12.60 7.74 22.94
N ALA A 148 -11.60 7.48 23.78
CA ALA A 148 -11.31 8.31 24.96
C ALA A 148 -11.05 9.79 24.59
N GLU A 149 -10.40 10.05 23.45
CA GLU A 149 -10.21 11.43 22.97
C GLU A 149 -11.48 12.00 22.32
N LEU A 150 -12.24 11.18 21.58
CA LEU A 150 -13.51 11.58 20.97
C LEU A 150 -14.53 12.03 22.02
N ASP A 151 -14.51 11.45 23.22
CA ASP A 151 -15.38 11.84 24.32
C ASP A 151 -15.10 13.28 24.82
N LYS A 152 -13.87 13.78 24.66
CA LYS A 152 -13.48 15.16 24.96
C LYS A 152 -13.83 16.16 23.83
N CYS A 153 -14.37 15.67 22.73
CA CYS A 153 -14.64 16.47 21.53
C CYS A 153 -16.13 16.64 21.24
N ILE A 154 -16.47 17.69 20.49
CA ILE A 154 -17.75 17.85 19.81
C ILE A 154 -17.53 17.81 18.29
N VAL A 155 -18.58 17.49 17.54
CA VAL A 155 -18.53 17.50 16.08
C VAL A 155 -19.10 18.82 15.59
N LEU A 156 -18.31 19.57 14.81
CA LEU A 156 -18.75 20.82 14.20
C LEU A 156 -18.57 20.75 12.69
N CYS A 157 -19.44 21.40 11.92
CA CYS A 157 -19.18 21.59 10.49
C CYS A 157 -18.06 22.61 10.29
N ALA A 158 -17.42 22.61 9.13
CA ALA A 158 -16.26 23.45 8.82
C ALA A 158 -16.50 24.96 9.09
N ASN A 159 -17.74 25.44 8.93
CA ASN A 159 -18.10 26.84 9.21
C ASN A 159 -18.19 27.08 10.72
N CYS A 160 -19.01 26.30 11.44
CA CYS A 160 -19.15 26.40 12.90
C CYS A 160 -17.81 26.18 13.61
N HIS A 161 -16.97 25.26 13.11
CA HIS A 161 -15.66 25.00 13.67
C HIS A 161 -14.70 26.18 13.51
N ARG A 162 -14.77 26.87 12.36
CA ARG A 162 -13.98 28.08 12.12
C ARG A 162 -14.48 29.26 12.95
N GLU A 163 -15.79 29.39 13.11
CA GLU A 163 -16.40 30.37 14.01
C GLU A 163 -15.94 30.14 15.46
N GLU A 164 -15.95 28.89 15.94
CA GLU A 164 -15.51 28.55 17.29
C GLU A 164 -14.07 29.04 17.54
N HIS A 165 -13.13 28.67 16.65
CA HIS A 165 -11.74 29.12 16.73
C HIS A 165 -11.53 30.64 16.56
N TYR A 166 -12.51 31.37 16.03
CA TYR A 166 -12.43 32.84 15.95
C TYR A 166 -12.80 33.52 17.28
N TYR A 167 -13.63 32.86 18.09
CA TYR A 167 -14.09 33.37 19.38
C TYR A 167 -13.32 32.82 20.60
N GLU A 168 -12.54 31.74 20.42
CA GLU A 168 -11.51 31.28 21.36
C GLU A 168 -10.36 32.28 21.53
#